data_AF-A0A3S1CVB4-F1
#
_entry.id   AF-A0A3S1CVB4-F1
#
_cell.length_a   1.000
_cell.length_b   1.000
_cell.length_c   1.000
_cell.angle_alpha   90.00
_cell.angle_beta   90.00
_cell.angle_gamma   90.00
#
_symmetry.space_group_name_H-M   'P 1'
#
loop_
_entity.id
_entity.type
_entity.pdbx_description
1 polymer ?
#
loop_
_entity_poly.entity_id
_entity_poly.type
_entity_poly.pdbx_seq_one_letter_code
_entity_poly.pdbx_strand_id
1 'polypeptide(L)' 'MTPQVLDTTSEVITKLQTLPPEQKQQVLDFVEFLTQKYAQPEKTRKKRVLGLNRGKYRMSDDFNKPLPDEFWLGEGVI' A
#
# COMPACT_ATOMS: atom_id res chain seq x y z
N MET A 1 6.98 0.42 15.24
CA MET A 1 7.98 -0.02 14.25
C MET A 1 8.56 1.23 13.60
N THR A 2 9.45 1.94 14.30
CA THR A 2 9.92 3.30 13.94
C THR A 2 11.40 3.63 14.23
N PRO A 3 12.27 2.80 14.86
CA PRO A 3 13.64 3.24 15.15
C PRO A 3 14.54 3.30 13.89
N GLN A 4 14.40 2.35 12.96
CA GLN A 4 15.30 2.19 11.81
C GLN A 4 15.32 3.38 10.82
N VAL A 5 14.23 4.15 10.74
CA VAL A 5 14.11 5.29 9.80
C VAL A 5 14.85 6.53 10.32
N LEU A 6 14.89 6.70 11.64
CA LEU A 6 15.58 7.82 12.28
C LEU A 6 17.11 7.69 12.14
N ASP A 7 17.62 6.46 12.27
CA ASP A 7 19.05 6.15 12.14
C ASP A 7 19.55 6.44 10.71
N THR A 8 18.82 5.96 9.70
CA THR A 8 19.19 6.13 8.28
C THR A 8 19.21 7.60 7.86
N THR A 9 18.24 8.39 8.33
CA THR A 9 18.14 9.82 7.97
C THR A 9 19.32 10.63 8.51
N SER A 10 19.73 10.33 9.74
CA SER A 10 20.83 11.01 10.43
C SER A 10 22.16 10.75 9.72
N GLU A 11 22.44 9.51 9.34
CA GLU A 11 23.66 9.15 8.59
C GLU A 11 23.76 9.86 7.23
N VAL A 12 22.64 9.99 6.52
CA VAL A 12 22.59 10.67 5.22
C VAL A 12 22.92 12.16 5.36
N ILE A 13 22.40 12.82 6.40
CA ILE A 13 22.68 14.25 6.67
C ILE A 13 24.18 14.47 6.95
N THR A 14 24.79 13.63 7.79
CA THR A 14 26.23 13.75 8.10
C THR A 14 27.09 13.57 6.86
N LYS A 15 26.80 12.57 6.02
CA LYS A 15 27.52 12.36 4.75
C LYS A 15 27.35 13.54 3.80
N LEU A 16 26.12 14.06 3.66
CA LEU A 16 25.82 15.23 2.83
C LEU A 16 26.62 16.47 3.21
N GLN A 17 26.84 16.73 4.50
CA GLN A 17 27.61 17.90 4.96
C GLN A 17 29.06 17.89 4.45
N THR A 18 29.67 16.71 4.37
CA THR A 18 31.07 16.52 3.95
C THR A 18 31.30 16.63 2.43
N LEU A 19 30.24 16.60 1.62
CA LEU A 19 30.37 16.60 0.16
C LEU A 19 30.64 18.01 -0.42
N PRO A 20 31.40 18.10 -1.52
CA PRO A 20 31.52 19.31 -2.34
C PRO A 20 30.17 19.78 -2.91
N PRO A 21 30.05 21.08 -3.29
CA PRO A 21 28.80 21.66 -3.79
C PRO A 21 28.22 20.95 -5.03
N GLU A 22 29.08 20.54 -5.97
CA GLU A 22 28.64 19.85 -7.19
C GLU A 22 28.00 18.49 -6.89
N GLN A 23 28.56 17.74 -5.94
CA GLN A 23 28.03 16.44 -5.52
C GLN A 23 26.72 16.60 -4.74
N LYS A 24 26.58 17.68 -3.96
CA LYS A 24 25.31 18.03 -3.29
C LYS A 24 24.19 18.27 -4.31
N GLN A 25 24.51 18.91 -5.42
CA GLN A 25 23.54 19.12 -6.51
C GLN A 25 23.08 17.79 -7.11
N GLN A 26 24.00 16.86 -7.39
CA GLN A 26 23.64 15.53 -7.90
C GLN A 26 22.72 14.75 -6.95
N VAL A 27 22.93 14.86 -5.63
CA VAL A 27 22.04 14.24 -4.64
C VAL A 27 20.65 14.88 -4.70
N LEU A 28 20.57 16.21 -4.83
CA LEU A 28 19.30 16.93 -4.94
C LEU A 28 18.53 16.50 -6.20
N ASP A 29 19.22 16.42 -7.34
CA ASP A 29 18.65 15.94 -8.60
C ASP A 29 18.14 14.50 -8.48
N PHE A 30 18.88 13.64 -7.76
CA PHE A 30 18.46 12.26 -7.53
C PHE A 30 17.23 12.16 -6.62
N VAL A 31 17.14 12.99 -5.58
CA VAL A 31 15.95 13.06 -4.71
C VAL A 31 14.73 13.52 -5.51
N GLU A 32 14.89 14.51 -6.39
CA GLU A 32 13.82 14.95 -7.29
C GLU A 32 13.40 13.83 -8.25
N PHE A 33 14.37 13.12 -8.84
CA PHE A 33 14.11 11.95 -9.67
C PHE A 33 13.33 10.86 -8.92
N LEU A 34 13.71 10.53 -7.68
CA LEU A 34 12.99 9.55 -6.86
C LEU A 34 11.55 10.00 -6.58
N THR A 35 11.36 11.29 -6.28
CA THR A 35 10.05 11.87 -6.02
C THR A 35 9.14 11.75 -7.24
N GLN A 36 9.67 12.01 -8.44
CA GLN A 36 8.92 11.85 -9.70
C GLN A 36 8.69 10.38 -10.06
N LYS A 37 9.71 9.53 -9.94
CA LYS A 37 9.64 8.10 -10.30
C LYS A 37 8.64 7.33 -9.46
N TYR A 38 8.59 7.64 -8.16
CA TYR A 38 7.69 7.01 -7.20
C TYR A 38 6.52 7.91 -6.82
N ALA A 39 6.29 9.01 -7.55
CA ALA A 39 5.03 9.73 -7.50
C ALA A 39 3.94 8.73 -7.86
N GLN A 40 3.31 8.17 -6.83
CA GLN A 40 2.11 7.37 -7.04
C GLN A 40 1.16 8.30 -7.79
N PRO A 41 0.67 7.93 -8.98
CA PRO A 41 -0.46 8.65 -9.54
C PRO A 41 -1.48 8.70 -8.42
N GLU A 42 -1.99 9.91 -8.11
CA GLU A 42 -3.06 10.03 -7.13
C GLU A 42 -4.00 8.88 -7.41
N LYS A 43 -4.12 7.94 -6.46
CA LYS A 43 -5.01 6.80 -6.62
C LYS A 43 -6.37 7.45 -6.74
N THR A 44 -6.78 7.73 -7.97
CA THR A 44 -8.09 8.25 -8.28
C THR A 44 -8.97 7.20 -7.66
N ARG A 45 -9.57 7.55 -6.51
CA ARG A 45 -10.41 6.61 -5.78
C ARG A 45 -11.48 6.27 -6.78
N LYS A 46 -11.37 5.08 -7.40
CA LYS A 46 -12.30 4.68 -8.45
C LYS A 46 -13.67 4.85 -7.82
N LYS A 47 -14.47 5.77 -8.38
CA LYS A 47 -15.80 6.04 -7.84
C LYS A 47 -16.54 4.71 -7.84
N ARG A 48 -17.14 4.35 -6.70
CA ARG A 48 -17.94 3.13 -6.62
C ARG A 48 -19.06 3.23 -7.65
N VAL A 49 -19.12 2.27 -8.56
CA VAL A 49 -20.17 2.17 -9.57
C VAL A 49 -21.26 1.28 -9.01
N LEU A 50 -22.42 1.86 -8.70
CA LEU A 50 -23.58 1.09 -8.24
C LEU A 50 -24.00 0.09 -9.32
N GLY A 51 -24.17 -1.17 -8.94
CA GLY A 51 -24.65 -2.21 -9.85
C GLY A 51 -23.66 -2.66 -10.92
N LEU A 52 -22.34 -2.40 -10.78
CA LEU A 52 -21.31 -2.79 -11.76
C LEU A 52 -21.41 -4.24 -12.24
N ASN A 53 -21.82 -5.14 -11.35
CA ASN A 53 -21.96 -6.57 -11.61
C ASN A 53 -23.40 -7.08 -11.41
N ARG A 54 -24.41 -6.22 -11.62
CA ARG A 54 -25.82 -6.62 -11.47
C ARG A 54 -26.13 -7.80 -12.41
N GLY A 55 -26.71 -8.87 -11.85
CA GLY A 55 -27.05 -10.08 -12.60
C GLY A 55 -25.87 -11.01 -12.91
N LYS A 56 -24.65 -10.69 -12.48
CA LYS A 56 -23.47 -11.56 -12.65
C LYS A 56 -23.27 -12.57 -11.52
N TYR A 57 -24.08 -12.49 -10.47
CA TYR A 57 -24.04 -13.39 -9.33
C TYR A 57 -25.45 -13.90 -9.04
N ARG A 58 -25.53 -15.16 -8.61
CA ARG A 58 -26.73 -15.76 -8.03
C ARG A 58 -26.47 -15.95 -6.54
N MET A 59 -27.36 -15.42 -5.71
CA MET A 59 -27.33 -15.70 -4.27
C MET A 59 -27.94 -17.08 -4.05
N SER A 60 -27.33 -17.86 -3.15
CA SER A 60 -27.88 -19.16 -2.77
C SER A 60 -29.20 -18.99 -2.04
N ASP A 61 -30.11 -19.94 -2.21
CA ASP A 61 -31.46 -19.89 -1.61
C ASP A 61 -31.41 -20.01 -0.08
N ASP A 62 -30.29 -20.47 0.48
CA ASP A 62 -30.02 -20.61 1.91
C ASP A 62 -29.18 -19.48 2.51
N PHE A 63 -28.89 -18.40 1.78
CA PHE A 63 -28.00 -17.33 2.27
C PHE A 63 -28.41 -16.72 3.62
N ASN A 64 -29.72 -16.65 3.88
CA ASN A 64 -30.25 -16.10 5.14
C ASN A 64 -30.33 -17.14 6.28
N LYS A 65 -30.03 -18.42 6.01
CA LYS A 65 -30.03 -19.45 7.04
C LYS A 65 -28.77 -19.30 7.91
N PRO A 66 -28.84 -19.66 9.21
CA PRO A 66 -27.65 -19.69 10.04
C PRO A 66 -26.63 -20.68 9.46
N LEU A 67 -25.35 -20.33 9.59
CA LEU A 67 -24.27 -21.27 9.30
C LEU A 67 -24.34 -22.42 10.31
N PRO A 68 -24.10 -23.66 9.88
CA PRO A 68 -24.19 -24.83 10.75
C PRO A 68 -23.03 -24.86 11.75
N ASP A 69 -23.17 -25.58 12.86
CA ASP A 69 -22.20 -25.56 13.96
C ASP A 69 -20.81 -26.05 13.54
N GLU A 70 -20.74 -27.00 12.60
CA GLU A 70 -19.48 -27.54 12.07
C GLU A 70 -18.63 -26.45 11.38
N PHE A 71 -19.27 -25.41 10.81
CA PHE A 71 -18.57 -24.25 10.25
C PHE A 71 -17.84 -23.46 11.34
N TRP A 72 -18.49 -23.28 12.50
CA TRP A 72 -17.93 -22.53 13.62
C TRP A 72 -16.91 -23.34 14.41
N LEU A 73 -17.09 -24.66 14.47
CA LEU A 73 -16.21 -25.59 15.18
C LEU A 73 -14.99 -26.03 14.35
N GLY A 74 -14.98 -25.72 13.04
CA GLY A 74 -13.86 -26.06 12.15
C GLY A 74 -13.79 -27.55 11.79
N GLU A 75 -14.91 -28.26 11.92
CA GLU A 75 -15.03 -29.71 11.71
C GLU A 75 -15.48 -30.06 10.27
N GLY A 76 -15.68 -29.05 9.43
CA GLY A 76 -16.08 -29.23 8.03
C GLY A 76 -14.98 -29.85 7.16
N VAL A 77 -15.39 -30.74 6.24
CA VAL A 77 -14.52 -31.23 5.16
C VAL A 77 -14.36 -30.12 4.12
N ILE A 78 -13.10 -29.83 3.76
CA ILE A 78 -12.71 -28.86 2.73
C ILE A 78 -13.08 -29.37 1.33
#